data_AF-A0A640RYG7-F1
#
_entry.id   AF-A0A640RYG7-F1
#
_cell.length_a   1.000
_cell.length_b   1.000
_cell.length_c   1.000
_cell.angle_alpha   90.00
_cell.angle_beta   90.00
_cell.angle_gamma   90.00
#
_symmetry.space_group_name_H-M   'P 1'
#
loop_
_entity.id
_entity.type
_entity.pdbx_description
1 polymer ?
#
loop_
_entity_poly.entity_id
_entity_poly.type
_entity_poly.pdbx_seq_one_letter_code
_entity_poly.pdbx_strand_id
1 'polypeptide(L)'
;MGRRSRNPVNTSGPLGEFASDLQALRQAAGLTAAQTHEYTKVPLSTIYAALSGNRLPSPSVLSALIGAWGGSRQEWHERRHEVEAQLATDVALPPGESPSRRSCVRCGKSLGATARGRNRIYCGPDCRRAAAVARHRNNPPEPQTRGDASTSALTFASRIGELHERAGRPPLRELAQRTGVSAPTLSRALSGEKVPSWRVVEMIMSAFTVDDDDREALRGLWVQAAGSLDRRQSAALRSGDATPVPAVAAPIDFHPRMMNSRQLPAAYAANRGAIEGNAPLFAAQGGESDRVIGEREVNPVAASMLLGVMLRDLRAKSGMTMLDAARALHCSASRVSRIEGAKSAPNLRDIRAFVQIYGVADEDADTLEALTAMALAPAWWNDFGEAVPAWITRLVALESTAASAWTYQLAKVPALLQTAEYASAVQGMAELAPRVRKDSHRLAFQAARQERYFRSSVQSIFILDEGVLHRTFGSALVMTEQMERLIQVAGFPGQEIRILSYSAGVPPLPFPVVHLLFDGEIPDVTVAGEGSGMWYVSDSGSHWGTSEFRDALSRMADRSESSEVSLEMIRSARDRFSAELEQ
;
A
#
# COMPACT_ATOMS: atom_id res chain seq x y z
N MET A 1 -8.21 15.51 41.52
CA MET A 1 -9.66 15.31 41.31
C MET A 1 -9.90 14.74 39.91
N GLY A 2 -10.74 13.71 39.82
CA GLY A 2 -10.83 12.69 38.76
C GLY A 2 -10.87 13.11 37.29
N ARG A 3 -9.98 12.51 36.48
CA ARG A 3 -10.22 12.29 35.04
C ARG A 3 -11.00 10.98 34.88
N ARG A 4 -12.32 11.10 34.65
CA ARG A 4 -13.19 9.99 34.27
C ARG A 4 -12.75 9.39 32.93
N SER A 5 -12.62 8.07 32.89
CA SER A 5 -12.40 7.24 31.70
C SER A 5 -13.42 7.57 30.60
N ARG A 6 -12.96 8.04 29.42
CA ARG A 6 -13.78 8.19 28.21
C ARG A 6 -13.82 6.87 27.44
N ASN A 7 -14.60 5.93 27.97
CA ASN A 7 -15.39 4.95 27.22
C ASN A 7 -16.19 4.16 28.27
N PRO A 8 -17.54 4.11 28.18
CA PRO A 8 -18.31 3.27 29.08
C PRO A 8 -17.90 1.82 28.83
N VAL A 9 -17.37 1.17 29.86
CA VAL A 9 -17.10 -0.27 29.86
C VAL A 9 -18.46 -0.96 29.72
N ASN A 10 -18.58 -1.88 28.77
CA ASN A 10 -19.71 -2.79 28.80
C ASN A 10 -19.49 -3.74 29.98
N THR A 11 -20.10 -3.45 31.14
CA THR A 11 -19.94 -4.23 32.37
C THR A 11 -20.91 -5.41 32.43
N SER A 12 -21.69 -5.66 31.38
CA SER A 12 -22.70 -6.71 31.38
C SER A 12 -22.13 -8.02 30.83
N GLY A 13 -22.21 -9.08 31.64
CA GLY A 13 -21.80 -10.43 31.28
C GLY A 13 -20.31 -10.72 31.54
N PRO A 14 -19.87 -11.96 31.26
CA PRO A 14 -18.59 -12.48 31.74
C PRO A 14 -17.37 -11.78 31.11
N LEU A 15 -17.52 -11.17 29.93
CA LEU A 15 -16.48 -10.31 29.33
C LEU A 15 -16.31 -8.97 30.05
N GLY A 16 -17.42 -8.39 30.54
CA GLY A 16 -17.42 -7.13 31.26
C GLY A 16 -16.78 -7.28 32.64
N GLU A 17 -17.10 -8.36 33.35
CA GLU A 17 -16.51 -8.72 34.63
C GLU A 17 -15.00 -8.97 34.49
N PHE A 18 -14.58 -9.81 33.53
CA PHE A 18 -13.17 -10.06 33.25
C PHE A 18 -12.38 -8.76 32.97
N ALA A 19 -12.94 -7.85 32.17
CA ALA A 19 -12.30 -6.57 31.89
C ALA A 19 -12.27 -5.63 33.10
N SER A 20 -13.30 -5.66 33.96
CA SER A 20 -13.34 -4.91 35.22
C SER A 20 -12.25 -5.37 36.18
N ASP A 21 -12.09 -6.68 36.34
CA ASP A 21 -11.05 -7.27 37.18
C ASP A 21 -9.65 -6.94 36.64
N LEU A 22 -9.49 -7.00 35.31
CA LEU A 22 -8.22 -6.67 34.66
C LEU A 22 -7.87 -5.18 34.81
N GLN A 23 -8.88 -4.30 34.82
CA GLN A 23 -8.71 -2.88 35.15
C GLN A 23 -8.33 -2.68 36.63
N ALA A 24 -8.93 -3.43 37.55
CA ALA A 24 -8.61 -3.37 38.97
C ALA A 24 -7.17 -3.82 39.25
N LEU A 25 -6.72 -4.91 38.60
CA LEU A 25 -5.33 -5.37 38.70
C LEU A 25 -4.34 -4.30 38.22
N ARG A 26 -4.64 -3.66 37.08
CA ARG A 26 -3.82 -2.55 36.58
C ARG A 26 -3.80 -1.36 37.55
N GLN A 27 -4.94 -1.02 38.14
CA GLN A 27 -5.03 0.08 39.11
C GLN A 27 -4.21 -0.22 40.37
N ALA A 28 -4.26 -1.46 40.88
CA ALA A 28 -3.44 -1.90 42.01
C ALA A 28 -1.94 -1.85 41.71
N ALA A 29 -1.54 -2.15 40.46
CA ALA A 29 -0.16 -2.02 40.00
C ALA A 29 0.32 -0.55 39.85
N GLY A 30 -0.59 0.43 39.90
CA GLY A 30 -0.26 1.85 39.75
C GLY A 30 0.22 2.25 38.35
N LEU A 31 0.10 1.38 37.34
CA LEU A 31 0.58 1.63 35.98
C LEU A 31 -0.51 2.19 35.06
N THR A 32 -0.16 3.25 34.32
CA THR A 32 -0.99 3.72 33.21
C THR A 32 -0.88 2.78 32.00
N ALA A 33 -1.78 2.90 31.03
CA ALA A 33 -1.73 2.11 29.79
C ALA A 33 -0.47 2.44 28.97
N ALA A 34 -0.02 3.70 29.03
CA ALA A 34 1.20 4.16 28.39
C ALA A 34 2.45 3.54 29.03
N GLN A 35 2.54 3.54 30.36
CA GLN A 35 3.63 2.88 31.09
C GLN A 35 3.62 1.37 30.89
N THR A 36 2.43 0.75 30.83
CA THR A 36 2.30 -0.68 30.53
C THR A 36 2.80 -0.99 29.11
N HIS A 37 2.49 -0.13 28.12
CA HIS A 37 3.02 -0.27 26.76
C HIS A 37 4.54 -0.18 26.74
N GLU A 38 5.11 0.76 27.46
CA GLU A 38 6.56 0.96 27.54
C GLU A 38 7.28 -0.26 28.14
N TYR A 39 6.69 -0.86 29.18
CA TYR A 39 7.23 -2.02 29.88
C TYR A 39 7.05 -3.34 29.11
N THR A 40 5.89 -3.56 28.48
CA THR A 40 5.53 -4.85 27.85
C THR A 40 5.74 -4.88 26.33
N LYS A 41 5.95 -3.72 25.72
CA LYS A 41 5.93 -3.49 24.25
C LYS A 41 4.61 -3.89 23.57
N VAL A 42 3.55 -4.20 24.32
CA VAL A 42 2.21 -4.44 23.77
C VAL A 42 1.62 -3.12 23.28
N PRO A 43 1.10 -3.00 22.04
CA PRO A 43 0.56 -1.74 21.53
C PRO A 43 -0.57 -1.17 22.40
N LEU A 44 -0.60 0.17 22.57
CA LEU A 44 -1.63 0.89 23.35
C LEU A 44 -3.06 0.51 22.93
N SER A 45 -3.31 0.35 21.62
CA SER A 45 -4.61 -0.09 21.09
C SER A 45 -5.01 -1.49 21.58
N THR A 46 -4.05 -2.40 21.72
CA THR A 46 -4.28 -3.75 22.24
C THR A 46 -4.55 -3.74 23.74
N ILE A 47 -3.85 -2.89 24.50
CA ILE A 47 -4.09 -2.70 25.94
C ILE A 47 -5.50 -2.13 26.18
N TYR A 48 -5.90 -1.09 25.45
CA TYR A 48 -7.25 -0.54 25.56
C TYR A 48 -8.33 -1.53 25.14
N ALA A 49 -8.08 -2.35 24.12
CA ALA A 49 -9.02 -3.38 23.72
C ALA A 49 -9.21 -4.45 24.81
N ALA A 50 -8.13 -4.88 25.48
CA ALA A 50 -8.19 -5.82 26.59
C ALA A 50 -8.99 -5.27 27.80
N LEU A 51 -8.86 -3.96 28.05
CA LEU A 51 -9.58 -3.28 29.13
C LEU A 51 -11.02 -2.88 28.75
N SER A 52 -11.45 -3.05 27.50
CA SER A 52 -12.74 -2.51 27.02
C SER A 52 -13.98 -3.37 27.33
N GLY A 53 -13.80 -4.64 27.69
CA GLY A 53 -14.91 -5.59 27.88
C GLY A 53 -15.55 -6.09 26.58
N ASN A 54 -15.02 -5.73 25.41
CA ASN A 54 -15.59 -6.14 24.11
C ASN A 54 -15.03 -7.46 23.57
N ARG A 55 -13.86 -7.92 24.08
CA ARG A 55 -13.21 -9.17 23.67
C ARG A 55 -12.19 -9.63 24.71
N LEU A 56 -11.97 -10.94 24.83
CA LEU A 56 -10.87 -11.49 25.61
C LEU A 56 -9.52 -11.17 24.94
N PRO A 57 -8.48 -10.80 25.72
CA PRO A 57 -7.12 -10.73 25.21
C PRO A 57 -6.60 -12.12 24.81
N SER A 58 -5.64 -12.18 23.89
CA SER A 58 -4.95 -13.44 23.56
C SER A 58 -4.11 -13.91 24.77
N PRO A 59 -3.81 -15.22 24.89
CA PRO A 59 -2.99 -15.73 25.99
C PRO A 59 -1.61 -15.06 26.10
N SER A 60 -0.97 -14.77 24.96
CA SER A 60 0.31 -14.04 24.92
C SER A 60 0.22 -12.62 25.48
N VAL A 61 -0.83 -11.88 25.10
CA VAL A 61 -1.09 -10.52 25.59
C VAL A 61 -1.45 -10.55 27.06
N LEU A 62 -2.30 -11.49 27.49
CA LEU A 62 -2.66 -11.64 28.90
C LEU A 62 -1.43 -11.91 29.76
N SER A 63 -0.57 -12.87 29.39
CA SER A 63 0.68 -13.14 30.11
C SER A 63 1.60 -11.91 30.25
N ALA A 64 1.69 -11.08 29.20
CA ALA A 64 2.50 -9.87 29.23
C ALA A 64 1.90 -8.81 30.18
N LEU A 65 0.59 -8.63 30.17
CA LEU A 65 -0.12 -7.69 31.05
C LEU A 65 -0.06 -8.13 32.51
N ILE A 66 -0.33 -9.41 32.79
CA ILE A 66 -0.27 -9.97 34.14
C ILE A 66 1.17 -9.94 34.70
N GLY A 67 2.16 -10.18 33.85
CA GLY A 67 3.57 -10.01 34.20
C GLY A 67 3.96 -8.57 34.56
N ALA A 68 3.27 -7.57 34.02
CA ALA A 68 3.49 -6.17 34.35
C ALA A 68 2.67 -5.69 35.56
N TRP A 69 1.52 -6.31 35.84
CA TRP A 69 0.59 -5.85 36.87
C TRP A 69 0.57 -6.70 38.15
N GLY A 70 1.40 -7.75 38.23
CA GLY A 70 1.65 -8.49 39.47
C GLY A 70 0.60 -9.54 39.85
N GLY A 71 -0.02 -10.20 38.87
CA GLY A 71 -0.95 -11.32 39.11
C GLY A 71 -0.33 -12.70 38.84
N SER A 72 -0.97 -13.77 39.32
CA SER A 72 -0.60 -15.14 38.96
C SER A 72 -0.95 -15.42 37.50
N ARG A 73 0.04 -15.75 36.67
CA ARG A 73 -0.20 -16.08 35.26
C ARG A 73 -1.17 -17.25 35.12
N GLN A 74 -1.04 -18.26 35.98
CA GLN A 74 -1.88 -19.45 35.92
C GLN A 74 -3.35 -19.11 36.22
N GLU A 75 -3.62 -18.41 37.33
CA GLU A 75 -4.98 -18.03 37.73
C GLU A 75 -5.68 -17.19 36.65
N TRP A 76 -4.96 -16.27 36.01
CA TRP A 76 -5.53 -15.42 34.97
C TRP A 76 -5.79 -16.18 33.66
N HIS A 77 -4.98 -17.19 33.34
CA HIS A 77 -5.26 -18.09 32.20
C HIS A 77 -6.45 -19.00 32.48
N GLU A 78 -6.56 -19.56 33.69
CA GLU A 78 -7.72 -20.36 34.13
C GLU A 78 -9.01 -19.52 34.06
N ARG A 79 -8.99 -18.30 34.61
CA ARG A 79 -10.12 -17.36 34.55
C ARG A 79 -10.48 -16.97 33.11
N ARG A 80 -9.49 -16.82 32.23
CA ARG A 80 -9.73 -16.58 30.79
C ARG A 80 -10.44 -17.79 30.16
N HIS A 81 -10.01 -19.00 30.50
CA HIS A 81 -10.65 -20.24 30.02
C HIS A 81 -12.08 -20.41 30.55
N GLU A 82 -12.34 -20.05 31.80
CA GLU A 82 -13.69 -20.06 32.38
C GLU A 82 -14.62 -19.09 31.65
N VAL A 83 -14.17 -17.86 31.39
CA VAL A 83 -14.97 -16.89 30.62
C VAL A 83 -15.17 -17.36 29.18
N GLU A 84 -14.16 -17.97 28.56
CA GLU A 84 -14.28 -18.59 27.23
C GLU A 84 -15.30 -19.75 27.22
N ALA A 85 -15.37 -20.54 28.29
CA ALA A 85 -16.35 -21.60 28.47
C ALA A 85 -17.77 -21.08 28.77
N GLN A 86 -17.90 -20.02 29.57
CA GLN A 86 -19.18 -19.35 29.84
C GLN A 86 -19.77 -18.74 28.56
N LEU A 87 -18.93 -18.09 27.75
CA LEU A 87 -19.32 -17.56 26.43
C LEU A 87 -19.69 -18.65 25.43
N ALA A 88 -19.14 -19.87 25.59
CA ALA A 88 -19.54 -21.03 24.81
C ALA A 88 -20.87 -21.64 25.30
N THR A 89 -21.18 -21.50 26.61
CA THR A 89 -22.38 -22.05 27.25
C THR A 89 -23.61 -21.16 27.06
N ASP A 90 -23.45 -19.83 26.99
CA ASP A 90 -24.51 -18.86 26.61
C ASP A 90 -25.05 -19.06 25.18
N VAL A 91 -24.43 -19.95 24.39
CA VAL A 91 -24.90 -20.36 23.06
C VAL A 91 -25.92 -21.52 23.15
N ALA A 92 -26.05 -22.20 24.30
CA ALA A 92 -27.02 -23.25 24.56
C ALA A 92 -28.26 -22.69 25.29
N LEU A 93 -29.41 -22.65 24.61
CA LEU A 93 -30.69 -22.28 25.23
C LEU A 93 -31.41 -23.53 25.77
N PRO A 94 -31.96 -23.51 27.01
CA PRO A 94 -32.89 -24.54 27.49
C PRO A 94 -34.27 -24.42 26.79
N PRO A 95 -35.09 -25.49 26.79
CA PRO A 95 -36.34 -25.53 26.04
C PRO A 95 -37.45 -24.80 26.82
N GLY A 96 -38.10 -23.85 26.16
CA GLY A 96 -39.41 -23.35 26.57
C GLY A 96 -39.44 -21.90 27.05
N GLU A 97 -39.34 -20.95 26.11
CA GLU A 97 -40.11 -19.70 26.17
C GLU A 97 -40.13 -19.05 24.77
N SER A 98 -41.32 -18.68 24.30
CA SER A 98 -41.59 -18.33 22.90
C SER A 98 -41.21 -16.88 22.55
N PRO A 99 -40.46 -16.59 21.47
CA PRO A 99 -40.27 -15.22 21.01
C PRO A 99 -41.21 -14.82 19.85
N SER A 100 -41.73 -13.60 19.97
CA SER A 100 -42.53 -12.78 19.03
C SER A 100 -42.54 -13.17 17.54
N ARG A 101 -43.75 -13.28 16.96
CA ARG A 101 -44.00 -13.49 15.52
C ARG A 101 -43.52 -12.28 14.70
N ARG A 102 -42.64 -12.50 13.72
CA ARG A 102 -42.29 -11.49 12.69
C ARG A 102 -42.97 -11.86 11.37
N SER A 103 -43.43 -10.89 10.59
CA SER A 103 -44.02 -11.12 9.26
C SER A 103 -43.04 -10.78 8.12
N CYS A 104 -43.19 -11.47 6.99
CA CYS A 104 -42.47 -11.18 5.75
C CYS A 104 -42.88 -9.81 5.18
N VAL A 105 -41.91 -8.95 4.86
CA VAL A 105 -42.19 -7.58 4.36
C VAL A 105 -42.83 -7.56 2.97
N ARG A 106 -42.70 -8.64 2.18
CA ARG A 106 -43.30 -8.69 0.84
C ARG A 106 -44.71 -9.28 0.81
N CYS A 107 -45.00 -10.32 1.58
CA CYS A 107 -46.27 -11.04 1.50
C CYS A 107 -47.04 -11.10 2.82
N GLY A 108 -46.54 -10.46 3.88
CA GLY A 108 -47.19 -10.42 5.20
C GLY A 108 -47.15 -11.74 5.98
N LYS A 109 -46.65 -12.84 5.40
CA LYS A 109 -46.70 -14.17 6.02
C LYS A 109 -45.86 -14.24 7.30
N SER A 110 -46.46 -14.72 8.39
CA SER A 110 -45.79 -14.92 9.68
C SER A 110 -44.62 -15.91 9.54
N LEU A 111 -43.44 -15.51 9.98
CA LEU A 111 -42.21 -16.31 10.00
C LEU A 111 -42.15 -17.06 11.34
N GLY A 112 -42.07 -18.39 11.27
CA GLY A 112 -41.93 -19.26 12.44
C GLY A 112 -40.57 -19.12 13.14
N ALA A 113 -40.49 -19.57 14.40
CA ALA A 113 -39.42 -19.30 15.37
C ALA A 113 -38.02 -19.88 15.03
N THR A 114 -37.81 -20.50 13.88
CA THR A 114 -36.53 -21.14 13.52
C THR A 114 -35.57 -20.25 12.71
N ALA A 115 -35.92 -18.98 12.48
CA ALA A 115 -35.05 -18.05 11.75
C ALA A 115 -34.07 -17.30 12.67
N ARG A 116 -32.98 -17.95 13.12
CA ARG A 116 -31.82 -17.22 13.70
C ARG A 116 -30.97 -16.61 12.58
N GLY A 117 -30.88 -15.28 12.58
CA GLY A 117 -30.02 -14.48 11.72
C GLY A 117 -30.62 -13.09 11.50
N ARG A 118 -29.86 -12.03 11.81
CA ARG A 118 -30.30 -10.61 11.74
C ARG A 118 -30.72 -10.12 10.33
N ASN A 119 -30.86 -10.99 9.33
CA ASN A 119 -31.08 -10.63 7.92
C ASN A 119 -32.05 -11.56 7.14
N ARG A 120 -33.20 -11.96 7.70
CA ARG A 120 -34.28 -12.55 6.87
C ARG A 120 -35.58 -11.75 6.99
N ILE A 121 -35.70 -10.77 6.08
CA ILE A 121 -36.87 -9.89 5.87
C ILE A 121 -37.97 -10.57 5.01
N TYR A 122 -37.70 -11.74 4.43
CA TYR A 122 -38.58 -12.43 3.47
C TYR A 122 -38.76 -13.91 3.78
N CYS A 123 -39.98 -14.45 3.56
CA CYS A 123 -40.37 -15.83 3.91
C CYS A 123 -39.81 -16.93 3.02
N GLY A 124 -39.17 -16.60 1.89
CA GLY A 124 -38.66 -17.61 0.97
C GLY A 124 -37.92 -17.05 -0.24
N PRO A 125 -37.29 -17.92 -1.05
CA PRO A 125 -36.56 -17.55 -2.26
C PRO A 125 -37.41 -16.76 -3.26
N ASP A 126 -38.70 -17.05 -3.36
CA ASP A 126 -39.59 -16.39 -4.33
C ASP A 126 -39.88 -14.94 -3.94
N CYS A 127 -40.13 -14.67 -2.65
CA CYS A 127 -40.28 -13.29 -2.17
C CYS A 127 -38.96 -12.50 -2.28
N ARG A 128 -37.80 -13.14 -2.17
CA ARG A 128 -36.49 -12.52 -2.42
C ARG A 128 -36.25 -12.21 -3.90
N ARG A 129 -36.48 -13.19 -4.78
CA ARG A 129 -36.33 -13.04 -6.24
C ARG A 129 -37.24 -11.94 -6.77
N ALA A 130 -38.50 -11.93 -6.36
CA ALA A 130 -39.44 -10.92 -6.81
C ALA A 130 -39.07 -9.50 -6.32
N ALA A 131 -38.39 -9.35 -5.17
CA ALA A 131 -37.86 -8.07 -4.68
C ALA A 131 -36.62 -7.61 -5.45
N ALA A 132 -35.76 -8.55 -5.88
CA ALA A 132 -34.62 -8.26 -6.74
C ALA A 132 -35.05 -7.81 -8.15
N VAL A 133 -36.10 -8.43 -8.71
CA VAL A 133 -36.64 -8.09 -10.05
C VAL A 133 -37.24 -6.68 -10.07
N ALA A 134 -37.84 -6.20 -8.98
CA ALA A 134 -38.41 -4.85 -8.90
C ALA A 134 -37.33 -3.74 -8.93
N ARG A 135 -36.08 -4.02 -8.54
CA ARG A 135 -34.98 -3.05 -8.54
C ARG A 135 -34.32 -2.84 -9.91
N HIS A 136 -34.58 -3.73 -10.87
CA HIS A 136 -33.95 -3.71 -12.20
C HIS A 136 -34.87 -3.22 -13.33
N ARG A 137 -36.02 -2.61 -13.03
CA ARG A 137 -37.01 -2.21 -14.04
C ARG A 137 -36.69 -0.94 -14.85
N ASN A 138 -35.54 -0.29 -14.64
CA ASN A 138 -35.22 1.00 -15.29
C ASN A 138 -34.17 0.96 -16.41
N ASN A 139 -33.80 -0.20 -16.97
CA ASN A 139 -33.17 -0.26 -18.30
C ASN A 139 -33.08 -1.72 -18.80
N PRO A 140 -33.71 -2.11 -19.92
CA PRO A 140 -33.51 -3.45 -20.48
C PRO A 140 -32.38 -3.43 -21.52
N PRO A 141 -31.43 -4.38 -21.48
CA PRO A 141 -30.70 -4.78 -22.67
C PRO A 141 -31.21 -6.14 -23.19
N GLU A 142 -31.19 -6.25 -24.51
CA GLU A 142 -31.58 -7.40 -25.34
C GLU A 142 -30.76 -8.69 -25.07
N PRO A 143 -31.28 -9.87 -25.51
CA PRO A 143 -30.76 -11.15 -25.11
C PRO A 143 -29.67 -11.67 -26.06
N GLN A 144 -28.41 -11.68 -25.62
CA GLN A 144 -27.36 -12.50 -26.26
C GLN A 144 -26.47 -13.22 -25.21
N THR A 145 -26.39 -14.55 -25.36
CA THR A 145 -25.39 -15.52 -24.82
C THR A 145 -25.06 -15.51 -23.32
N ARG A 146 -25.96 -16.05 -22.47
CA ARG A 146 -25.74 -16.23 -21.00
C ARG A 146 -25.43 -17.67 -20.52
N GLY A 147 -25.29 -18.66 -21.40
CA GLY A 147 -25.30 -20.10 -21.04
C GLY A 147 -24.08 -20.67 -20.33
N ASP A 148 -22.84 -20.35 -20.76
CA ASP A 148 -21.70 -21.21 -20.40
C ASP A 148 -20.93 -20.78 -19.14
N ALA A 149 -20.75 -19.47 -18.94
CA ALA A 149 -19.89 -18.95 -17.85
C ALA A 149 -20.49 -19.09 -16.45
N SER A 150 -21.83 -19.06 -16.33
CA SER A 150 -22.50 -19.28 -15.04
C SER A 150 -22.44 -20.75 -14.62
N THR A 151 -22.36 -21.66 -15.59
CA THR A 151 -22.35 -23.11 -15.35
C THR A 151 -20.99 -23.54 -14.81
N SER A 152 -19.88 -23.12 -15.43
CA SER A 152 -18.53 -23.50 -14.99
C SER A 152 -18.19 -23.00 -13.57
N ALA A 153 -18.61 -21.79 -13.20
CA ALA A 153 -18.40 -21.25 -11.85
C ALA A 153 -19.22 -22.00 -10.78
N LEU A 154 -20.45 -22.41 -11.12
CA LEU A 154 -21.30 -23.22 -10.25
C LEU A 154 -20.78 -24.67 -10.15
N THR A 155 -20.28 -25.27 -11.23
CA THR A 155 -19.66 -26.60 -11.22
C THR A 155 -18.41 -26.61 -10.35
N PHE A 156 -17.56 -25.59 -10.47
CA PHE A 156 -16.39 -25.41 -9.61
C PHE A 156 -16.78 -25.23 -8.13
N ALA A 157 -17.77 -24.39 -7.84
CA ALA A 157 -18.26 -24.18 -6.47
C ALA A 157 -18.91 -25.45 -5.88
N SER A 158 -19.62 -26.23 -6.71
CA SER A 158 -20.18 -27.53 -6.33
C SER A 158 -19.07 -28.50 -5.91
N ARG A 159 -17.95 -28.55 -6.65
CA ARG A 159 -16.83 -29.43 -6.31
C ARG A 159 -16.14 -29.04 -5.01
N ILE A 160 -15.97 -27.74 -4.74
CA ILE A 160 -15.49 -27.28 -3.42
C ILE A 160 -16.53 -27.60 -2.33
N GLY A 161 -17.82 -27.49 -2.63
CA GLY A 161 -18.91 -27.87 -1.75
C GLY A 161 -18.88 -29.36 -1.36
N GLU A 162 -18.59 -30.25 -2.31
CA GLU A 162 -18.41 -31.69 -2.07
C GLU A 162 -17.21 -31.99 -1.16
N LEU A 163 -16.08 -31.28 -1.36
CA LEU A 163 -14.92 -31.39 -0.46
C LEU A 163 -15.25 -30.86 0.94
N HIS A 164 -16.02 -29.77 1.03
CA HIS A 164 -16.52 -29.21 2.29
C HIS A 164 -17.48 -30.19 3.00
N GLU A 165 -18.30 -30.90 2.24
CA GLU A 165 -19.20 -31.95 2.74
C GLU A 165 -18.46 -33.18 3.26
N ARG A 166 -17.48 -33.70 2.50
CA ARG A 166 -16.62 -34.81 2.93
C ARG A 166 -15.85 -34.48 4.20
N ALA A 167 -15.52 -33.21 4.40
CA ALA A 167 -14.87 -32.71 5.62
C ALA A 167 -15.85 -32.48 6.80
N GLY A 168 -17.13 -32.84 6.67
CA GLY A 168 -18.14 -32.71 7.74
C GLY A 168 -18.81 -31.33 7.83
N ARG A 169 -18.74 -30.52 6.76
CA ARG A 169 -19.26 -29.14 6.69
C ARG A 169 -18.84 -28.25 7.86
N PRO A 170 -17.54 -28.12 8.16
CA PRO A 170 -17.06 -27.24 9.23
C PRO A 170 -17.57 -25.81 9.01
N PRO A 171 -18.00 -25.11 10.07
CA PRO A 171 -18.52 -23.75 9.94
C PRO A 171 -17.49 -22.81 9.31
N LEU A 172 -17.93 -21.87 8.46
CA LEU A 172 -17.04 -20.97 7.71
C LEU A 172 -16.06 -20.17 8.59
N ARG A 173 -16.41 -19.94 9.87
CA ARG A 173 -15.55 -19.28 10.85
C ARG A 173 -14.37 -20.15 11.28
N GLU A 174 -14.59 -21.46 11.40
CA GLU A 174 -13.55 -22.44 11.70
C GLU A 174 -12.64 -22.65 10.49
N LEU A 175 -13.22 -22.76 9.29
CA LEU A 175 -12.43 -22.77 8.05
C LEU A 175 -11.59 -21.50 7.91
N ALA A 176 -12.15 -20.33 8.25
CA ALA A 176 -11.40 -19.08 8.20
C ALA A 176 -10.19 -19.06 9.15
N GLN A 177 -10.32 -19.67 10.34
CA GLN A 177 -9.22 -19.80 11.29
C GLN A 177 -8.16 -20.81 10.82
N ARG A 178 -8.58 -21.94 10.24
CA ARG A 178 -7.68 -23.00 9.76
C ARG A 178 -6.91 -22.61 8.50
N THR A 179 -7.55 -21.83 7.62
CA THR A 179 -7.00 -21.48 6.30
C THR A 179 -6.41 -20.08 6.25
N GLY A 180 -6.78 -19.18 7.17
CA GLY A 180 -6.46 -17.75 7.10
C GLY A 180 -7.28 -16.96 6.08
N VAL A 181 -8.22 -17.60 5.36
CA VAL A 181 -9.11 -16.94 4.39
C VAL A 181 -10.33 -16.37 5.12
N SER A 182 -10.74 -15.13 4.82
CA SER A 182 -11.87 -14.51 5.52
C SER A 182 -13.21 -15.24 5.25
N ALA A 183 -14.06 -15.36 6.27
CA ALA A 183 -15.37 -16.03 6.15
C ALA A 183 -16.27 -15.48 5.02
N PRO A 184 -16.29 -14.17 4.71
CA PRO A 184 -17.00 -13.65 3.53
C PRO A 184 -16.42 -14.12 2.19
N THR A 185 -15.12 -14.41 2.13
CA THR A 185 -14.46 -14.91 0.92
C THR A 185 -14.75 -16.39 0.73
N LEU A 186 -14.70 -17.17 1.82
CA LEU A 186 -15.11 -18.58 1.84
C LEU A 186 -16.58 -18.75 1.43
N SER A 187 -17.46 -17.89 1.95
CA SER A 187 -18.89 -17.92 1.60
C SER A 187 -19.14 -17.68 0.12
N ARG A 188 -18.40 -16.75 -0.51
CA ARG A 188 -18.55 -16.41 -1.93
C ARG A 188 -17.93 -17.46 -2.87
N ALA A 189 -16.87 -18.13 -2.41
CA ALA A 189 -16.27 -19.25 -3.13
C ALA A 189 -17.19 -20.47 -3.14
N LEU A 190 -17.76 -20.84 -1.99
CA LEU A 190 -18.68 -21.98 -1.85
C LEU A 190 -20.04 -21.74 -2.49
N SER A 191 -20.50 -20.49 -2.60
CA SER A 191 -21.76 -20.16 -3.28
C SER A 191 -21.62 -20.03 -4.80
N GLY A 192 -20.40 -20.08 -5.33
CA GLY A 192 -20.12 -19.79 -6.75
C GLY A 192 -20.37 -18.34 -7.16
N GLU A 193 -20.57 -17.44 -6.20
CA GLU A 193 -20.74 -16.00 -6.44
C GLU A 193 -19.45 -15.37 -6.97
N LYS A 194 -18.29 -15.86 -6.52
CA LYS A 194 -16.99 -15.44 -7.02
C LYS A 194 -16.02 -16.63 -7.08
N VAL A 195 -15.38 -16.82 -8.23
CA VAL A 195 -14.25 -17.77 -8.36
C VAL A 195 -13.02 -17.13 -7.68
N PRO A 196 -12.49 -17.72 -6.61
CA PRO A 196 -11.31 -17.21 -5.90
C PRO A 196 -10.02 -17.49 -6.69
N SER A 197 -8.90 -16.84 -6.35
CA SER A 197 -7.61 -17.17 -6.96
C SER A 197 -7.14 -18.56 -6.56
N TRP A 198 -6.31 -19.21 -7.40
CA TRP A 198 -5.84 -20.57 -7.12
C TRP A 198 -5.16 -20.70 -5.76
N ARG A 199 -4.42 -19.68 -5.31
CA ARG A 199 -3.84 -19.64 -3.95
C ARG A 199 -4.90 -19.72 -2.85
N VAL A 200 -6.02 -19.02 -3.01
CA VAL A 200 -7.12 -19.09 -2.04
C VAL A 200 -7.81 -20.45 -2.12
N VAL A 201 -7.87 -21.08 -3.31
CA VAL A 201 -8.35 -22.46 -3.47
C VAL A 201 -7.43 -23.44 -2.75
N GLU A 202 -6.11 -23.31 -2.88
CA GLU A 202 -5.13 -24.13 -2.16
C GLU A 202 -5.22 -23.96 -0.64
N MET A 203 -5.44 -22.72 -0.17
CA MET A 203 -5.70 -22.46 1.24
C MET A 203 -7.01 -23.09 1.71
N ILE A 204 -8.06 -23.12 0.87
CA ILE A 204 -9.30 -23.83 1.19
C ILE A 204 -9.07 -25.34 1.22
N MET A 205 -8.37 -25.89 0.21
CA MET A 205 -8.04 -27.30 0.11
C MET A 205 -7.16 -27.77 1.28
N SER A 206 -6.28 -26.94 1.83
CA SER A 206 -5.47 -27.32 2.99
C SER A 206 -6.29 -27.55 4.26
N ALA A 207 -7.56 -27.13 4.30
CA ALA A 207 -8.49 -27.49 5.38
C ALA A 207 -9.24 -28.80 5.12
N PHE A 208 -9.07 -29.42 3.95
CA PHE A 208 -9.70 -30.66 3.54
C PHE A 208 -8.65 -31.76 3.33
N THR A 209 -9.04 -33.02 3.48
CA THR A 209 -8.22 -34.16 3.03
C THR A 209 -8.49 -34.38 1.54
N VAL A 210 -7.57 -33.89 0.71
CA VAL A 210 -7.68 -33.89 -0.77
C VAL A 210 -6.58 -34.78 -1.34
N ASP A 211 -6.94 -35.77 -2.15
CA ASP A 211 -5.98 -36.58 -2.91
C ASP A 211 -5.51 -35.87 -4.20
N ASP A 212 -4.49 -36.42 -4.85
CA ASP A 212 -3.89 -35.78 -6.04
C ASP A 212 -4.86 -35.71 -7.23
N ASP A 213 -5.79 -36.68 -7.34
CA ASP A 213 -6.83 -36.70 -8.37
C ASP A 213 -7.89 -35.61 -8.14
N ASP A 214 -8.34 -35.42 -6.89
CA ASP A 214 -9.24 -34.34 -6.50
C ASP A 214 -8.60 -32.96 -6.76
N ARG A 215 -7.30 -32.84 -6.51
CA ARG A 215 -6.55 -31.60 -6.74
C ARG A 215 -6.46 -31.26 -8.22
N GLU A 216 -6.15 -32.21 -9.08
CA GLU A 216 -6.05 -31.99 -10.52
C GLU A 216 -7.43 -31.76 -11.16
N ALA A 217 -8.46 -32.48 -10.72
CA ALA A 217 -9.84 -32.24 -11.14
C ALA A 217 -10.34 -30.84 -10.73
N LEU A 218 -10.05 -30.40 -9.51
CA LEU A 218 -10.39 -29.06 -9.04
C LEU A 218 -9.65 -27.98 -9.82
N ARG A 219 -8.39 -28.25 -10.21
CA ARG A 219 -7.58 -27.35 -11.04
C ARG A 219 -8.15 -27.19 -12.44
N GLY A 220 -8.56 -28.29 -13.08
CA GLY A 220 -9.23 -28.26 -14.38
C GLY A 220 -10.53 -27.44 -14.34
N LEU A 221 -11.37 -27.66 -13.32
CA LEU A 221 -12.61 -26.90 -13.12
C LEU A 221 -12.33 -25.42 -12.80
N TRP A 222 -11.28 -25.12 -12.04
CA TRP A 222 -10.87 -23.76 -11.74
C TRP A 222 -10.42 -23.01 -13.00
N VAL A 223 -9.61 -23.65 -13.87
CA VAL A 223 -9.17 -23.06 -15.15
C VAL A 223 -10.38 -22.75 -16.04
N GLN A 224 -11.35 -23.66 -16.12
CA GLN A 224 -12.58 -23.46 -16.88
C GLN A 224 -13.45 -22.34 -16.29
N ALA A 225 -13.58 -22.27 -14.96
CA ALA A 225 -14.34 -21.24 -14.26
C ALA A 225 -13.67 -19.85 -14.32
N ALA A 226 -12.34 -19.79 -14.19
CA ALA A 226 -11.55 -18.57 -14.24
C ALA A 226 -11.46 -18.01 -15.68
N GLY A 227 -11.33 -18.86 -16.71
CA GLY A 227 -11.39 -18.44 -18.11
C GLY A 227 -12.76 -17.90 -18.55
N SER A 228 -13.82 -18.18 -17.79
CA SER A 228 -15.16 -17.62 -18.03
C SER A 228 -15.34 -16.18 -17.49
N LEU A 229 -14.54 -15.80 -16.47
CA LEU A 229 -14.45 -14.43 -15.96
C LEU A 229 -13.65 -13.53 -16.93
N ASP A 230 -12.63 -14.09 -17.56
CA ASP A 230 -11.84 -13.44 -18.61
C ASP A 230 -12.71 -13.09 -19.83
N ARG A 231 -13.71 -13.94 -20.16
CA ARG A 231 -14.73 -13.65 -21.18
C ARG A 231 -15.75 -12.58 -20.77
N ARG A 232 -16.08 -12.44 -19.48
CA ARG A 232 -16.94 -11.34 -18.97
C ARG A 232 -16.21 -10.01 -18.96
N GLN A 233 -14.93 -10.01 -18.60
CA GLN A 233 -14.05 -8.85 -18.76
C GLN A 233 -13.86 -8.52 -20.25
N SER A 234 -13.68 -9.52 -21.11
CA SER A 234 -13.61 -9.35 -22.58
C SER A 234 -14.93 -8.89 -23.22
N ALA A 235 -16.09 -9.23 -22.65
CA ALA A 235 -17.40 -8.76 -23.11
C ALA A 235 -17.69 -7.32 -22.63
N ALA A 236 -17.25 -6.97 -21.42
CA ALA A 236 -17.24 -5.58 -20.93
C ALA A 236 -16.25 -4.71 -21.70
N LEU A 237 -15.12 -5.27 -22.14
CA LEU A 237 -14.15 -4.65 -23.06
C LEU A 237 -14.72 -4.47 -24.48
N ARG A 238 -15.66 -5.32 -24.92
CA ARG A 238 -16.36 -5.17 -26.20
C ARG A 238 -17.50 -4.14 -26.17
N SER A 239 -18.03 -3.78 -25.00
CA SER A 239 -19.03 -2.72 -24.84
C SER A 239 -18.45 -1.30 -24.74
N GLY A 240 -17.18 -1.11 -25.13
CA GLY A 240 -16.65 0.22 -25.48
C GLY A 240 -16.19 1.12 -24.33
N ASP A 241 -16.17 0.66 -23.08
CA ASP A 241 -15.95 1.54 -21.91
C ASP A 241 -14.79 1.10 -20.97
N ALA A 242 -13.74 0.47 -21.51
CA ALA A 242 -12.51 0.27 -20.75
C ALA A 242 -11.28 0.46 -21.65
N THR A 243 -10.42 1.40 -21.25
CA THR A 243 -9.09 1.63 -21.80
C THR A 243 -8.24 0.36 -21.73
N PRO A 244 -7.48 0.02 -22.78
CA PRO A 244 -6.68 -1.19 -22.82
C PRO A 244 -5.61 -1.20 -21.74
N VAL A 245 -5.40 -2.34 -21.07
CA VAL A 245 -4.12 -2.64 -20.40
C VAL A 245 -3.06 -2.62 -21.50
N PRO A 246 -1.99 -1.81 -21.40
CA PRO A 246 -0.94 -1.85 -22.40
C PRO A 246 -0.39 -3.28 -22.44
N ALA A 247 -0.23 -3.83 -23.64
CA ALA A 247 0.75 -4.90 -23.84
C ALA A 247 2.03 -4.50 -23.11
N VAL A 248 2.74 -5.46 -22.49
CA VAL A 248 4.08 -5.22 -21.87
C VAL A 248 4.79 -4.21 -22.77
N ALA A 249 4.88 -2.96 -22.30
CA ALA A 249 5.49 -1.94 -23.12
C ALA A 249 6.88 -2.48 -23.41
N ALA A 250 7.26 -2.53 -24.69
CA ALA A 250 8.64 -2.80 -25.03
C ALA A 250 9.50 -1.89 -24.14
N PRO A 251 10.61 -2.38 -23.57
CA PRO A 251 11.51 -1.54 -22.79
C PRO A 251 11.73 -0.24 -23.57
N ILE A 252 11.72 0.91 -22.89
CA ILE A 252 11.87 2.21 -23.55
C ILE A 252 13.10 2.12 -24.45
N ASP A 253 12.91 2.05 -25.77
CA ASP A 253 14.00 2.18 -26.71
C ASP A 253 14.48 3.64 -26.58
N PHE A 254 15.64 3.84 -25.96
CA PHE A 254 16.37 5.11 -26.01
C PHE A 254 16.93 5.29 -27.42
N HIS A 255 16.05 5.31 -28.43
CA HIS A 255 16.42 5.45 -29.82
C HIS A 255 16.82 6.92 -30.08
N PRO A 256 17.86 7.19 -30.90
CA PRO A 256 18.32 8.54 -31.24
C PRO A 256 17.27 9.49 -31.86
N ARG A 257 16.03 9.04 -32.14
CA ARG A 257 14.93 9.92 -32.55
C ARG A 257 14.35 10.75 -31.40
N MET A 258 14.52 10.32 -30.13
CA MET A 258 14.21 11.15 -28.95
C MET A 258 15.27 12.22 -28.66
N MET A 259 16.45 12.14 -29.31
CA MET A 259 17.53 13.13 -29.18
C MET A 259 17.35 14.36 -30.08
N ASN A 260 16.37 14.35 -31.01
CA ASN A 260 16.27 15.40 -32.01
C ASN A 260 15.50 16.62 -31.50
N SER A 261 16.28 17.66 -31.22
CA SER A 261 15.93 19.02 -30.83
C SER A 261 14.79 19.65 -31.64
N ARG A 262 13.67 19.95 -30.98
CA ARG A 262 12.73 21.04 -31.34
C ARG A 262 11.65 21.31 -30.26
N GLN A 263 11.58 20.50 -29.21
CA GLN A 263 10.64 20.66 -28.08
C GLN A 263 11.34 20.65 -26.72
N LEU A 264 12.54 21.22 -26.61
CA LEU A 264 13.13 21.48 -25.29
C LEU A 264 12.46 22.73 -24.70
N PRO A 265 11.84 22.68 -23.50
CA PRO A 265 11.32 23.86 -22.83
C PRO A 265 12.42 24.91 -22.64
N ALA A 266 12.08 26.19 -22.74
CA ALA A 266 13.03 27.31 -22.68
C ALA A 266 13.92 27.32 -21.42
N ALA A 267 13.48 26.72 -20.32
CA ALA A 267 14.26 26.52 -19.09
C ALA A 267 15.54 25.68 -19.31
N TYR A 268 15.60 24.84 -20.34
CA TYR A 268 16.73 23.95 -20.64
C TYR A 268 17.94 24.68 -21.23
N ALA A 269 17.74 25.83 -21.91
CA ALA A 269 18.84 26.56 -22.56
C ALA A 269 19.73 27.34 -21.58
N ALA A 270 19.20 27.70 -20.40
CA ALA A 270 19.89 28.54 -19.43
C ALA A 270 20.97 27.80 -18.60
N ASN A 271 20.84 26.47 -18.41
CA ASN A 271 21.71 25.69 -17.52
C ASN A 271 22.89 24.98 -18.20
N ARG A 272 23.06 25.16 -19.52
CA ARG A 272 24.15 24.51 -20.28
C ARG A 272 25.55 24.94 -19.81
N GLY A 273 25.69 26.17 -19.29
CA GLY A 273 26.97 26.70 -18.80
C GLY A 273 27.41 26.19 -17.42
N ALA A 274 26.54 25.56 -16.65
CA ALA A 274 26.87 25.02 -15.32
C ALA A 274 27.36 23.56 -15.36
N ILE A 275 27.14 22.85 -16.47
CA ILE A 275 27.47 21.42 -16.63
C ILE A 275 28.90 21.23 -17.17
N GLU A 276 29.47 22.24 -17.82
CA GLU A 276 30.83 22.19 -18.40
C GLU A 276 31.91 22.76 -17.46
N GLY A 277 31.53 23.32 -16.32
CA GLY A 277 32.44 23.91 -15.35
C GLY A 277 32.32 23.22 -13.99
N ASN A 278 33.46 22.98 -13.34
CA ASN A 278 33.59 22.40 -12.00
C ASN A 278 33.07 23.36 -10.89
N ALA A 279 31.91 23.97 -11.08
CA ALA A 279 31.24 24.88 -10.17
C ALA A 279 30.38 24.08 -9.17
N PRO A 280 30.26 24.54 -7.91
CA PRO A 280 29.54 23.81 -6.88
C PRO A 280 28.08 23.60 -7.29
N LEU A 281 27.62 22.34 -7.22
CA LEU A 281 26.26 21.88 -7.56
C LEU A 281 25.13 22.54 -6.73
N PHE A 282 25.48 23.44 -5.79
CA PHE A 282 24.59 24.21 -4.92
C PHE A 282 24.62 25.70 -5.25
N ALA A 283 24.16 26.10 -6.44
CA ALA A 283 23.77 27.50 -6.66
C ALA A 283 22.26 27.64 -6.47
N ALA A 284 21.83 27.72 -5.20
CA ALA A 284 20.50 28.22 -4.87
C ALA A 284 20.42 29.69 -5.32
N GLN A 285 19.70 29.97 -6.39
CA GLN A 285 19.36 31.36 -6.71
C GLN A 285 18.17 31.77 -5.84
N GLY A 286 18.48 32.42 -4.72
CA GLY A 286 17.55 33.30 -4.02
C GLY A 286 17.24 34.50 -4.90
N GLY A 287 15.98 34.62 -5.31
CA GLY A 287 15.45 35.76 -6.06
C GLY A 287 13.94 35.83 -5.89
N GLU A 288 13.48 36.84 -5.19
CA GLU A 288 12.07 37.18 -4.99
C GLU A 288 11.47 37.70 -6.31
N SER A 289 10.60 36.94 -6.98
CA SER A 289 9.43 37.44 -7.75
C SER A 289 8.75 36.34 -8.59
N ASP A 290 7.41 36.38 -8.54
CA ASP A 290 6.37 35.70 -9.32
C ASP A 290 6.11 34.19 -9.14
N ARG A 291 4.89 33.92 -8.62
CA ARG A 291 4.26 32.62 -8.38
C ARG A 291 3.90 31.92 -9.70
N VAL A 292 4.89 31.41 -10.41
CA VAL A 292 4.65 30.48 -11.53
C VAL A 292 5.01 29.07 -11.07
N ILE A 293 3.99 28.27 -10.72
CA ILE A 293 4.12 26.81 -10.63
C ILE A 293 4.40 26.34 -12.07
N GLY A 294 5.67 26.17 -12.42
CA GLY A 294 6.07 25.72 -13.76
C GLY A 294 5.38 24.40 -14.13
N GLU A 295 5.13 24.23 -15.44
CA GLU A 295 4.48 23.15 -16.24
C GLU A 295 4.65 21.65 -15.83
N ARG A 296 4.92 21.32 -14.57
CA ARG A 296 5.04 19.95 -14.05
C ARG A 296 3.69 19.49 -13.52
N GLU A 297 3.24 18.32 -13.97
CA GLU A 297 1.98 17.71 -13.54
C GLU A 297 2.04 17.44 -12.02
N VAL A 298 1.21 18.19 -11.26
CA VAL A 298 1.08 18.00 -9.82
C VAL A 298 0.24 16.76 -9.57
N ASN A 299 0.88 15.68 -9.12
CA ASN A 299 0.21 14.41 -8.83
C ASN A 299 -0.55 14.46 -7.48
N PRO A 300 -1.44 13.49 -7.19
CA PRO A 300 -2.26 13.49 -5.98
C PRO A 300 -1.49 13.56 -4.66
N VAL A 301 -0.30 12.95 -4.58
CA VAL A 301 0.53 12.96 -3.37
C VAL A 301 1.24 14.29 -3.20
N ALA A 302 1.76 14.88 -4.28
CA ALA A 302 2.32 16.23 -4.25
C ALA A 302 1.25 17.28 -3.87
N ALA A 303 0.05 17.16 -4.43
CA ALA A 303 -1.09 18.01 -4.07
C ALA A 303 -1.45 17.90 -2.58
N SER A 304 -1.46 16.68 -2.02
CA SER A 304 -1.68 16.45 -0.59
C SER A 304 -0.59 17.07 0.29
N MET A 305 0.68 17.04 -0.16
CA MET A 305 1.79 17.69 0.54
C MET A 305 1.65 19.21 0.55
N LEU A 306 1.41 19.82 -0.61
CA LEU A 306 1.20 21.26 -0.73
C LEU A 306 -0.01 21.73 0.09
N LEU A 307 -1.12 20.98 0.02
CA LEU A 307 -2.30 21.21 0.85
C LEU A 307 -1.96 21.20 2.34
N GLY A 308 -1.19 20.22 2.80
CA GLY A 308 -0.76 20.12 4.19
C GLY A 308 0.11 21.30 4.65
N VAL A 309 1.02 21.76 3.79
CA VAL A 309 1.87 22.95 4.03
C VAL A 309 1.01 24.20 4.14
N MET A 310 0.16 24.47 3.14
CA MET A 310 -0.72 25.64 3.13
C MET A 310 -1.65 25.66 4.35
N LEU A 311 -2.26 24.54 4.72
CA LEU A 311 -3.12 24.46 5.91
C LEU A 311 -2.36 24.75 7.20
N ARG A 312 -1.12 24.27 7.33
CA ARG A 312 -0.27 24.53 8.49
C ARG A 312 0.09 26.01 8.60
N ASP A 313 0.40 26.63 7.46
CA ASP A 313 0.76 28.05 7.40
C ASP A 313 -0.43 28.95 7.70
N LEU A 314 -1.61 28.62 7.17
CA LEU A 314 -2.86 29.32 7.49
C LEU A 314 -3.23 29.17 8.97
N ARG A 315 -3.03 27.99 9.56
CA ARG A 315 -3.19 27.80 11.01
C ARG A 315 -2.22 28.67 11.81
N ALA A 316 -0.95 28.73 11.39
CA ALA A 316 0.05 29.56 12.06
C ALA A 316 -0.28 31.06 11.96
N LYS A 317 -0.68 31.54 10.77
CA LYS A 317 -1.08 32.93 10.51
C LYS A 317 -2.33 33.34 11.28
N SER A 318 -3.27 32.42 11.48
CA SER A 318 -4.47 32.65 12.32
C SER A 318 -4.19 32.59 13.83
N GLY A 319 -2.95 32.31 14.25
CA GLY A 319 -2.55 32.24 15.66
C GLY A 319 -3.10 31.01 16.40
N MET A 320 -3.67 30.03 15.68
CA MET A 320 -4.29 28.85 16.29
C MET A 320 -3.27 27.75 16.60
N THR A 321 -3.39 27.14 17.78
CA THR A 321 -2.70 25.87 18.03
C THR A 321 -3.43 24.72 17.32
N MET A 322 -2.74 23.58 17.10
CA MET A 322 -3.41 22.36 16.59
C MET A 322 -4.58 21.93 17.47
N LEU A 323 -4.52 22.19 18.78
CA LEU A 323 -5.60 21.85 19.71
C LEU A 323 -6.81 22.77 19.51
N ASP A 324 -6.59 24.05 19.24
CA ASP A 324 -7.66 25.03 18.99
C ASP A 324 -8.36 24.73 17.66
N ALA A 325 -7.57 24.50 16.60
CA ALA A 325 -8.11 24.08 15.30
C ALA A 325 -8.94 22.79 15.42
N ALA A 326 -8.45 21.79 16.18
CA ALA A 326 -9.17 20.54 16.40
C ALA A 326 -10.50 20.75 17.14
N ARG A 327 -10.55 21.65 18.13
CA ARG A 327 -11.79 22.00 18.84
C ARG A 327 -12.79 22.67 17.91
N ALA A 328 -12.34 23.63 17.10
CA ALA A 328 -13.18 24.35 16.14
C ALA A 328 -13.73 23.43 15.03
N LEU A 329 -12.94 22.46 14.58
CA LEU A 329 -13.34 21.45 13.58
C LEU A 329 -14.08 20.25 14.17
N HIS A 330 -14.34 20.23 15.48
CA HIS A 330 -14.94 19.10 16.20
C HIS A 330 -14.25 17.76 15.93
N CYS A 331 -12.91 17.75 15.92
CA CYS A 331 -12.11 16.55 15.68
C CYS A 331 -10.93 16.43 16.66
N SER A 332 -10.08 15.42 16.47
CA SER A 332 -8.89 15.24 17.31
C SER A 332 -7.69 16.02 16.77
N ALA A 333 -6.82 16.52 17.65
CA ALA A 333 -5.55 17.16 17.26
C ALA A 333 -4.68 16.22 16.41
N SER A 334 -4.78 14.91 16.63
CA SER A 334 -4.13 13.90 15.79
C SER A 334 -4.69 13.85 14.36
N ARG A 335 -5.98 14.12 14.15
CA ARG A 335 -6.56 14.23 12.79
C ARG A 335 -6.03 15.48 12.09
N VAL A 336 -6.03 16.63 12.76
CA VAL A 336 -5.47 17.89 12.24
C VAL A 336 -4.00 17.70 11.85
N SER A 337 -3.19 17.17 12.77
CA SER A 337 -1.78 16.86 12.52
C SER A 337 -1.55 15.91 11.34
N ARG A 338 -2.40 14.89 11.16
CA ARG A 338 -2.30 13.99 10.00
C ARG A 338 -2.69 14.66 8.68
N ILE A 339 -3.66 15.57 8.69
CA ILE A 339 -4.05 16.34 7.49
C ILE A 339 -2.95 17.34 7.13
N GLU A 340 -2.53 18.18 8.07
CA GLU A 340 -1.42 19.13 7.88
C GLU A 340 -0.11 18.41 7.51
N GLY A 341 0.09 17.19 7.99
CA GLY A 341 1.26 16.36 7.65
C GLY A 341 1.14 15.54 6.37
N ALA A 342 0.09 15.73 5.56
CA ALA A 342 -0.18 14.95 4.34
C ALA A 342 -0.19 13.41 4.56
N LYS A 343 -0.56 12.97 5.77
CA LYS A 343 -0.73 11.55 6.15
C LYS A 343 -2.18 11.09 6.01
N SER A 344 -3.11 12.00 5.77
CA SER A 344 -4.53 11.73 5.56
C SER A 344 -5.10 12.80 4.63
N ALA A 345 -5.69 12.40 3.51
CA ALA A 345 -6.41 13.34 2.65
C ALA A 345 -7.72 13.79 3.34
N PRO A 346 -7.97 15.09 3.47
CA PRO A 346 -9.28 15.61 3.87
C PRO A 346 -10.27 15.50 2.71
N ASN A 347 -11.56 15.48 3.01
CA ASN A 347 -12.59 15.67 1.98
C ASN A 347 -12.84 17.18 1.76
N LEU A 348 -13.51 17.55 0.67
CA LEU A 348 -13.82 18.96 0.36
C LEU A 348 -14.61 19.67 1.47
N ARG A 349 -15.49 18.94 2.18
CA ARG A 349 -16.23 19.52 3.30
C ARG A 349 -15.32 19.87 4.48
N ASP A 350 -14.35 19.03 4.79
CA ASP A 350 -13.35 19.31 5.82
C ASP A 350 -12.57 20.58 5.45
N ILE A 351 -12.18 20.72 4.18
CA ILE A 351 -11.39 21.87 3.70
C ILE A 351 -12.14 23.19 3.79
N ARG A 352 -13.42 23.22 3.43
CA ARG A 352 -14.27 24.40 3.65
C ARG A 352 -14.33 24.79 5.13
N ALA A 353 -14.36 23.80 6.02
CA ALA A 353 -14.31 24.07 7.45
C ALA A 353 -12.95 24.65 7.87
N PHE A 354 -11.83 24.13 7.36
CA PHE A 354 -10.49 24.71 7.57
C PHE A 354 -10.40 26.16 7.10
N VAL A 355 -10.85 26.44 5.86
CA VAL A 355 -10.92 27.79 5.27
C VAL A 355 -11.69 28.74 6.18
N GLN A 356 -12.85 28.31 6.68
CA GLN A 356 -13.69 29.13 7.55
C GLN A 356 -13.02 29.42 8.90
N ILE A 357 -12.43 28.43 9.56
CA ILE A 357 -11.86 28.62 10.90
C ILE A 357 -10.55 29.41 10.89
N TYR A 358 -9.81 29.38 9.78
CA TYR A 358 -8.55 30.12 9.64
C TYR A 358 -8.75 31.53 9.08
N GLY A 359 -9.98 31.90 8.68
CA GLY A 359 -10.28 33.23 8.14
C GLY A 359 -9.59 33.49 6.80
N VAL A 360 -9.55 32.48 5.95
CA VAL A 360 -8.85 32.49 4.65
C VAL A 360 -9.62 33.36 3.63
N ALA A 361 -8.89 34.09 2.78
CA ALA A 361 -9.47 34.86 1.68
C ALA A 361 -9.97 33.94 0.54
N ASP A 362 -10.93 34.40 -0.27
CA ASP A 362 -11.60 33.57 -1.28
C ASP A 362 -10.63 32.96 -2.32
N GLU A 363 -9.57 33.67 -2.74
CA GLU A 363 -8.57 33.17 -3.70
C GLU A 363 -7.75 31.97 -3.16
N ASP A 364 -7.39 32.02 -1.88
CA ASP A 364 -6.68 30.92 -1.22
C ASP A 364 -7.63 29.72 -0.98
N ALA A 365 -8.93 29.97 -0.78
CA ALA A 365 -9.95 28.93 -0.62
C ALA A 365 -10.13 28.11 -1.90
N ASP A 366 -10.23 28.75 -3.06
CA ASP A 366 -10.33 28.08 -4.36
C ASP A 366 -9.10 27.20 -4.64
N THR A 367 -7.91 27.72 -4.28
CA THR A 367 -6.65 26.97 -4.41
C THR A 367 -6.66 25.71 -3.53
N LEU A 368 -7.11 25.81 -2.28
CA LEU A 368 -7.21 24.66 -1.37
C LEU A 368 -8.23 23.62 -1.85
N GLU A 369 -9.38 24.03 -2.39
CA GLU A 369 -10.37 23.12 -2.97
C GLU A 369 -9.80 22.39 -4.20
N ALA A 370 -9.10 23.10 -5.09
CA ALA A 370 -8.44 22.52 -6.25
C ALA A 370 -7.38 21.48 -5.87
N LEU A 371 -6.51 21.81 -4.90
CA LEU A 371 -5.51 20.87 -4.35
C LEU A 371 -6.16 19.64 -3.72
N THR A 372 -7.30 19.81 -3.08
CA THR A 372 -8.05 18.69 -2.48
C THR A 372 -8.65 17.78 -3.54
N ALA A 373 -9.21 18.35 -4.61
CA ALA A 373 -9.71 17.57 -5.74
C ALA A 373 -8.59 16.77 -6.41
N MET A 374 -7.43 17.40 -6.63
CA MET A 374 -6.24 16.73 -7.15
C MET A 374 -5.74 15.62 -6.22
N ALA A 375 -5.69 15.86 -4.91
CA ALA A 375 -5.26 14.88 -3.91
C ALA A 375 -6.17 13.64 -3.80
N LEU A 376 -7.45 13.79 -4.19
CA LEU A 376 -8.43 12.71 -4.22
C LEU A 376 -8.49 11.97 -5.56
N ALA A 377 -7.76 12.44 -6.58
CA ALA A 377 -7.78 11.81 -7.90
C ALA A 377 -7.17 10.39 -7.86
N PRO A 378 -7.72 9.43 -8.63
CA PRO A 378 -7.17 8.08 -8.70
C PRO A 378 -5.73 8.10 -9.20
N ALA A 379 -4.85 7.37 -8.51
CA ALA A 379 -3.48 7.21 -8.94
C ALA A 379 -3.35 6.17 -10.06
N TRP A 380 -2.49 6.41 -11.04
CA TRP A 380 -2.26 5.50 -12.17
C TRP A 380 -1.78 4.10 -11.75
N TRP A 381 -1.07 3.99 -10.62
CA TRP A 381 -0.58 2.71 -10.13
C TRP A 381 -1.69 1.83 -9.53
N ASN A 382 -2.90 2.36 -9.33
CA ASN A 382 -4.04 1.58 -8.85
C ASN A 382 -4.42 0.46 -9.84
N ASP A 383 -4.15 0.65 -11.13
CA ASP A 383 -4.40 -0.36 -12.18
C ASP A 383 -3.58 -1.65 -11.98
N PHE A 384 -2.47 -1.56 -11.25
CA PHE A 384 -1.58 -2.68 -10.96
C PHE A 384 -1.94 -3.41 -9.65
N GLY A 385 -2.88 -2.89 -8.86
CA GLY A 385 -3.43 -3.53 -7.66
C GLY A 385 -2.37 -4.00 -6.66
N GLU A 386 -2.46 -5.26 -6.23
CA GLU A 386 -1.54 -5.86 -5.23
C GLU A 386 -0.10 -6.04 -5.74
N ALA A 387 0.16 -5.84 -7.05
CA ALA A 387 1.52 -5.89 -7.58
C ALA A 387 2.37 -4.71 -7.10
N VAL A 388 1.74 -3.59 -6.70
CA VAL A 388 2.42 -2.40 -6.19
C VAL A 388 2.62 -2.52 -4.69
N PRO A 389 3.87 -2.65 -4.21
CA PRO A 389 4.09 -2.72 -2.77
C PRO A 389 3.74 -1.38 -2.10
N ALA A 390 2.97 -1.42 -1.01
CA ALA A 390 2.50 -0.22 -0.33
C ALA A 390 3.62 0.75 0.06
N TRP A 391 4.81 0.23 0.41
CA TRP A 391 5.96 1.03 0.82
C TRP A 391 6.46 1.97 -0.29
N ILE A 392 6.34 1.59 -1.57
CA ILE A 392 6.90 2.37 -2.69
C ILE A 392 5.94 3.42 -3.25
N THR A 393 4.64 3.30 -2.96
CA THR A 393 3.58 4.11 -3.58
C THR A 393 3.82 5.61 -3.45
N ARG A 394 4.22 6.09 -2.26
CA ARG A 394 4.50 7.52 -2.03
C ARG A 394 5.73 8.00 -2.80
N LEU A 395 6.79 7.19 -2.90
CA LEU A 395 7.97 7.52 -3.71
C LEU A 395 7.57 7.64 -5.18
N VAL A 396 6.92 6.61 -5.73
CA VAL A 396 6.49 6.57 -7.15
C VAL A 396 5.56 7.72 -7.51
N ALA A 397 4.70 8.12 -6.58
CA ALA A 397 3.86 9.28 -6.77
C ALA A 397 4.70 10.54 -6.97
N LEU A 398 5.71 10.76 -6.13
CA LEU A 398 6.45 12.00 -6.04
C LEU A 398 7.57 12.16 -7.08
N GLU A 399 8.07 11.05 -7.62
CA GLU A 399 9.20 11.03 -8.56
C GLU A 399 9.03 11.94 -9.78
N SER A 400 7.86 11.90 -10.44
CA SER A 400 7.63 12.69 -11.67
C SER A 400 7.37 14.17 -11.40
N THR A 401 7.12 14.56 -10.15
CA THR A 401 6.89 15.96 -9.74
C THR A 401 8.15 16.58 -9.12
N ALA A 402 9.16 15.77 -8.81
CA ALA A 402 10.44 16.27 -8.33
C ALA A 402 11.14 17.13 -9.39
N ALA A 403 11.76 18.22 -8.94
CA ALA A 403 12.63 19.03 -9.78
C ALA A 403 13.96 18.28 -10.04
N SER A 404 14.48 17.63 -9.00
CA SER A 404 15.65 16.78 -9.08
C SER A 404 15.54 15.54 -8.19
N ALA A 405 16.18 14.45 -8.59
CA ALA A 405 16.19 13.19 -7.87
C ALA A 405 17.61 12.63 -7.78
N TRP A 406 18.11 12.42 -6.56
CA TRP A 406 19.45 11.89 -6.32
C TRP A 406 19.31 10.48 -5.75
N THR A 407 19.88 9.50 -6.44
CA THR A 407 19.75 8.09 -6.08
C THR A 407 21.12 7.51 -5.82
N TYR A 408 21.37 7.05 -4.60
CA TYR A 408 22.52 6.21 -4.28
C TYR A 408 22.13 4.74 -4.18
N GLN A 409 22.92 3.89 -4.82
CA GLN A 409 22.69 2.45 -4.81
C GLN A 409 24.02 1.68 -4.72
N LEU A 410 24.07 0.73 -3.77
CA LEU A 410 25.31 0.05 -3.38
C LEU A 410 25.46 -1.39 -3.87
N ALA A 411 24.34 -2.07 -4.17
CA ALA A 411 24.35 -3.52 -4.38
C ALA A 411 23.98 -3.97 -5.80
N LYS A 412 23.13 -3.21 -6.51
CA LYS A 412 22.58 -3.56 -7.82
C LYS A 412 22.23 -2.32 -8.61
N VAL A 413 21.87 -2.44 -9.88
CA VAL A 413 21.39 -1.28 -10.65
C VAL A 413 20.04 -0.76 -10.08
N PRO A 414 19.81 0.56 -9.92
CA PRO A 414 18.53 1.10 -9.48
C PRO A 414 17.37 0.67 -10.37
N ALA A 415 16.18 0.39 -9.81
CA ALA A 415 15.03 -0.10 -10.56
C ALA A 415 14.63 0.78 -11.75
N LEU A 416 14.90 2.09 -11.69
CA LEU A 416 14.66 3.02 -12.81
C LEU A 416 15.57 2.77 -14.01
N LEU A 417 16.75 2.17 -13.80
CA LEU A 417 17.77 1.95 -14.83
C LEU A 417 17.84 0.49 -15.31
N GLN A 418 17.04 -0.40 -14.73
CA GLN A 418 17.11 -1.83 -15.04
C GLN A 418 16.48 -2.20 -16.39
N THR A 419 17.07 -3.16 -17.10
CA THR A 419 16.40 -3.91 -18.18
C THR A 419 15.38 -4.89 -17.59
N ALA A 420 14.47 -5.41 -18.42
CA ALA A 420 13.44 -6.34 -17.97
C ALA A 420 14.07 -7.66 -17.46
N GLU A 421 15.10 -8.11 -18.14
CA GLU A 421 15.86 -9.33 -17.87
C GLU A 421 16.65 -9.19 -16.56
N TYR A 422 17.33 -8.06 -16.36
CA TYR A 422 18.04 -7.76 -15.11
C TYR A 422 17.07 -7.61 -13.94
N ALA A 423 15.95 -6.90 -14.14
CA ALA A 423 14.91 -6.77 -13.13
C ALA A 423 14.32 -8.14 -12.75
N SER A 424 14.13 -9.03 -13.73
CA SER A 424 13.69 -10.41 -13.50
C SER A 424 14.73 -11.20 -12.68
N ALA A 425 16.01 -11.06 -12.98
CA ALA A 425 17.09 -11.72 -12.24
C ALA A 425 17.17 -11.22 -10.78
N VAL A 426 17.10 -9.90 -10.57
CA VAL A 426 17.06 -9.28 -9.24
C VAL A 426 15.86 -9.75 -8.43
N GLN A 427 14.68 -9.84 -9.04
CA GLN A 427 13.47 -10.33 -8.37
C GLN A 427 13.55 -11.83 -8.05
N GLY A 428 14.22 -12.61 -8.91
CA GLY A 428 14.50 -14.03 -8.68
C GLY A 428 15.38 -14.27 -7.46
N MET A 429 16.43 -13.46 -7.25
CA MET A 429 17.34 -13.61 -6.10
C MET A 429 16.72 -13.28 -4.73
N ALA A 430 15.53 -12.67 -4.68
CA ALA A 430 14.79 -12.44 -3.42
C ALA A 430 14.18 -13.72 -2.81
N GLU A 431 14.70 -14.89 -3.21
CA GLU A 431 14.32 -16.28 -2.90
C GLU A 431 14.31 -16.66 -1.40
N LEU A 432 14.70 -15.77 -0.49
CA LEU A 432 14.41 -15.94 0.94
C LEU A 432 12.90 -15.83 1.27
N ALA A 433 12.06 -15.41 0.32
CA ALA A 433 10.61 -15.52 0.38
C ALA A 433 10.12 -16.64 -0.57
N PRO A 434 9.57 -17.78 -0.10
CA PRO A 434 9.27 -18.97 -0.90
C PRO A 434 8.21 -18.83 -2.03
N ARG A 435 7.83 -17.61 -2.44
CA ARG A 435 6.61 -17.36 -3.24
C ARG A 435 6.72 -16.26 -4.29
N VAL A 436 7.89 -15.70 -4.57
CA VAL A 436 8.02 -14.71 -5.66
C VAL A 436 8.31 -15.44 -6.97
N ARG A 437 7.28 -16.08 -7.52
CA ARG A 437 7.28 -16.40 -8.96
C ARG A 437 7.41 -15.05 -9.69
N LYS A 438 8.07 -15.02 -10.86
CA LYS A 438 8.19 -13.83 -11.72
C LYS A 438 6.80 -13.19 -11.92
N ASP A 439 6.46 -12.21 -11.09
CA ASP A 439 5.17 -11.53 -11.18
C ASP A 439 5.29 -10.59 -12.37
N SER A 440 4.79 -11.03 -13.54
CA SER A 440 4.71 -10.22 -14.76
C SER A 440 4.10 -8.84 -14.49
N HIS A 441 3.18 -8.74 -13.52
CA HIS A 441 2.59 -7.49 -13.08
C HIS A 441 3.57 -6.55 -12.37
N ARG A 442 4.56 -7.07 -11.63
CA ARG A 442 5.61 -6.25 -10.99
C ARG A 442 6.58 -5.69 -12.02
N LEU A 443 6.95 -6.51 -13.00
CA LEU A 443 7.77 -6.05 -14.13
C LEU A 443 7.02 -5.02 -14.98
N ALA A 444 5.72 -5.24 -15.25
CA ALA A 444 4.88 -4.27 -15.94
C ALA A 444 4.74 -2.95 -15.16
N PHE A 445 4.55 -3.01 -13.84
CA PHE A 445 4.54 -1.83 -12.98
C PHE A 445 5.87 -1.06 -13.03
N GLN A 446 7.00 -1.78 -12.97
CA GLN A 446 8.32 -1.16 -13.08
C GLN A 446 8.52 -0.49 -14.44
N ALA A 447 8.11 -1.13 -15.53
CA ALA A 447 8.17 -0.54 -16.87
C ALA A 447 7.32 0.74 -16.96
N ALA A 448 6.07 0.71 -16.47
CA ALA A 448 5.19 1.88 -16.45
C ALA A 448 5.75 3.02 -15.58
N ARG A 449 6.39 2.70 -14.45
CA ARG A 449 7.10 3.67 -13.60
C ARG A 449 8.28 4.31 -14.34
N GLN A 450 9.14 3.51 -14.98
CA GLN A 450 10.28 3.99 -15.76
C GLN A 450 9.81 4.92 -16.89
N GLU A 451 8.78 4.52 -17.62
CA GLU A 451 8.21 5.29 -18.73
C GLU A 451 7.72 6.67 -18.29
N ARG A 452 7.00 6.74 -17.16
CA ARG A 452 6.54 8.02 -16.59
C ARG A 452 7.70 8.87 -16.07
N TYR A 453 8.69 8.23 -15.44
CA TYR A 453 9.87 8.91 -14.91
C TYR A 453 10.65 9.62 -16.02
N PHE A 454 11.04 8.90 -17.07
CA PHE A 454 11.87 9.45 -18.16
C PHE A 454 11.12 10.36 -19.13
N ARG A 455 9.77 10.35 -19.11
CA ARG A 455 8.97 11.37 -19.82
C ARG A 455 8.82 12.67 -19.06
N SER A 456 9.11 12.69 -17.76
CA SER A 456 9.05 13.90 -16.95
C SER A 456 10.28 14.78 -17.18
N SER A 457 10.29 15.98 -16.58
CA SER A 457 11.41 16.93 -16.65
C SER A 457 12.38 16.82 -15.44
N VAL A 458 12.34 15.70 -14.71
CA VAL A 458 13.17 15.46 -13.52
C VAL A 458 14.66 15.38 -13.90
N GLN A 459 15.49 16.14 -13.17
CA GLN A 459 16.95 16.06 -13.28
C GLN A 459 17.49 15.01 -12.31
N SER A 460 18.13 13.96 -12.81
CA SER A 460 18.56 12.83 -11.99
C SER A 460 20.07 12.71 -11.89
N ILE A 461 20.55 12.44 -10.68
CA ILE A 461 21.92 11.97 -10.45
C ILE A 461 21.85 10.57 -9.84
N PHE A 462 22.38 9.58 -10.54
CA PHE A 462 22.48 8.20 -10.09
C PHE A 462 23.92 7.91 -9.66
N ILE A 463 24.14 7.81 -8.35
CA ILE A 463 25.42 7.44 -7.74
C ILE A 463 25.42 5.93 -7.51
N LEU A 464 26.26 5.21 -8.24
CA LEU A 464 26.39 3.76 -8.15
C LEU A 464 27.70 3.41 -7.47
N ASP A 465 27.67 2.57 -6.44
CA ASP A 465 28.88 1.95 -5.91
C ASP A 465 29.56 1.12 -7.01
N GLU A 466 30.89 1.19 -7.09
CA GLU A 466 31.68 0.45 -8.08
C GLU A 466 31.33 -1.05 -8.08
N GLY A 467 30.99 -1.63 -6.93
CA GLY A 467 30.58 -3.03 -6.84
C GLY A 467 29.35 -3.40 -7.69
N VAL A 468 28.51 -2.43 -8.07
CA VAL A 468 27.40 -2.65 -9.01
C VAL A 468 27.90 -3.10 -10.39
N LEU A 469 29.09 -2.69 -10.81
CA LEU A 469 29.71 -3.06 -12.09
C LEU A 469 30.36 -4.45 -12.07
N HIS A 470 30.52 -5.04 -10.88
CA HIS A 470 31.20 -6.32 -10.69
C HIS A 470 30.25 -7.46 -10.30
N ARG A 471 29.13 -7.16 -9.65
CA ARG A 471 28.18 -8.17 -9.18
C ARG A 471 27.29 -8.66 -10.32
N THR A 472 27.35 -9.95 -10.62
CA THR A 472 26.54 -10.58 -11.66
C THR A 472 25.11 -10.84 -11.17
N PHE A 473 24.13 -10.37 -11.94
CA PHE A 473 22.72 -10.72 -11.79
C PHE A 473 22.23 -11.36 -13.09
N GLY A 474 21.75 -12.60 -13.01
CA GLY A 474 21.38 -13.36 -14.19
C GLY A 474 22.60 -13.93 -14.91
N SER A 475 22.64 -13.83 -16.24
CA SER A 475 23.77 -14.30 -17.06
C SER A 475 24.66 -13.14 -17.51
N ALA A 476 25.82 -13.46 -18.09
CA ALA A 476 26.71 -12.48 -18.72
C ALA A 476 26.00 -11.66 -19.83
N LEU A 477 25.04 -12.27 -20.53
CA LEU A 477 24.20 -11.58 -21.53
C LEU A 477 23.32 -10.52 -20.87
N VAL A 478 22.63 -10.89 -19.78
CA VAL A 478 21.79 -9.95 -19.01
C VAL A 478 22.62 -8.79 -18.47
N MET A 479 23.84 -9.06 -17.98
CA MET A 479 24.74 -8.02 -17.50
C MET A 479 25.24 -7.12 -18.63
N THR A 480 25.57 -7.68 -19.79
CA THR A 480 25.99 -6.91 -20.98
C THR A 480 24.90 -5.94 -21.40
N GLU A 481 23.67 -6.43 -21.60
CA GLU A 481 22.50 -5.62 -21.93
C GLU A 481 22.20 -4.56 -20.85
N GLN A 482 22.40 -4.90 -19.57
CA GLN A 482 22.24 -3.95 -18.48
C GLN A 482 23.28 -2.82 -18.51
N MET A 483 24.55 -3.12 -18.82
CA MET A 483 25.58 -2.08 -18.94
C MET A 483 25.32 -1.19 -20.16
N GLU A 484 24.86 -1.77 -21.29
CA GLU A 484 24.41 -1.00 -22.45
C GLU A 484 23.25 -0.05 -22.10
N ARG A 485 22.30 -0.52 -21.29
CA ARG A 485 21.20 0.32 -20.79
C ARG A 485 21.72 1.51 -19.98
N LEU A 486 22.73 1.34 -19.13
CA LEU A 486 23.35 2.45 -18.40
C LEU A 486 24.02 3.45 -19.34
N ILE A 487 24.74 2.97 -20.35
CA ILE A 487 25.37 3.82 -21.39
C ILE A 487 24.31 4.64 -22.12
N GLN A 488 23.17 4.03 -22.48
CA GLN A 488 22.06 4.73 -23.13
C GLN A 488 21.45 5.81 -22.24
N VAL A 489 21.19 5.51 -20.97
CA VAL A 489 20.63 6.49 -20.01
C VAL A 489 21.57 7.65 -19.78
N ALA A 490 22.89 7.41 -19.68
CA ALA A 490 23.89 8.47 -19.50
C ALA A 490 23.92 9.46 -20.68
N GLY A 491 23.40 9.09 -21.85
CA GLY A 491 23.21 9.98 -22.99
C GLY A 491 21.90 10.77 -22.98
N PHE A 492 21.01 10.54 -22.02
CA PHE A 492 19.70 11.17 -21.96
C PHE A 492 19.77 12.54 -21.25
N PRO A 493 19.14 13.60 -21.79
CA PRO A 493 19.06 14.91 -21.17
C PRO A 493 18.66 14.88 -19.69
N GLY A 494 19.49 15.52 -18.85
CA GLY A 494 19.22 15.65 -17.42
C GLY A 494 19.40 14.37 -16.61
N GLN A 495 20.00 13.32 -17.17
CA GLN A 495 20.32 12.09 -16.46
C GLN A 495 21.84 11.94 -16.35
N GLU A 496 22.35 11.97 -15.13
CA GLU A 496 23.77 11.77 -14.83
C GLU A 496 23.96 10.44 -14.10
N ILE A 497 24.95 9.65 -14.53
CA ILE A 497 25.38 8.44 -13.83
C ILE A 497 26.82 8.65 -13.37
N ARG A 498 27.05 8.48 -12.07
CA ARG A 498 28.37 8.59 -11.45
C ARG A 498 28.72 7.30 -10.72
N ILE A 499 29.95 6.84 -10.90
CA ILE A 499 30.49 5.69 -10.18
C ILE A 499 31.24 6.19 -8.94
N LEU A 500 30.82 5.73 -7.76
CA LEU A 500 31.59 5.88 -6.54
C LEU A 500 32.65 4.79 -6.51
N SER A 501 33.87 5.15 -6.93
CA SER A 501 35.00 4.22 -6.98
C SER A 501 35.44 3.79 -5.58
N TYR A 502 36.03 2.61 -5.46
CA TYR A 502 36.62 2.14 -4.20
C TYR A 502 37.71 3.08 -3.67
N SER A 503 38.35 3.84 -4.56
CA SER A 503 39.34 4.87 -4.25
C SER A 503 38.77 6.25 -3.88
N ALA A 504 37.45 6.45 -3.94
CA ALA A 504 36.82 7.76 -3.73
C ALA A 504 37.07 8.38 -2.33
N GLY A 505 37.49 7.57 -1.36
CA GLY A 505 37.87 8.05 -0.02
C GLY A 505 36.70 8.64 0.78
N VAL A 506 35.47 8.26 0.45
CA VAL A 506 34.23 8.60 1.18
C VAL A 506 33.58 7.30 1.65
N PRO A 507 33.24 7.17 2.95
CA PRO A 507 32.49 6.02 3.42
C PRO A 507 31.12 5.94 2.72
N PRO A 508 30.79 4.80 2.07
CA PRO A 508 29.49 4.62 1.46
C PRO A 508 28.38 4.63 2.52
N LEU A 509 27.18 5.08 2.14
CA LEU A 509 26.01 4.87 2.97
C LEU A 509 25.72 3.36 3.07
N PRO A 510 25.30 2.85 4.24
CA PRO A 510 25.11 1.41 4.45
C PRO A 510 23.83 0.85 3.81
N PHE A 511 23.05 1.70 3.14
CA PHE A 511 21.80 1.34 2.49
C PHE A 511 21.54 2.26 1.28
N PRO A 512 20.65 1.86 0.35
CA PRO A 512 20.25 2.70 -0.77
C PRO A 512 19.49 3.93 -0.27
N VAL A 513 19.63 5.04 -0.98
CA VAL A 513 18.93 6.30 -0.67
C VAL A 513 18.39 6.91 -1.96
N VAL A 514 17.16 7.40 -1.91
CA VAL A 514 16.57 8.28 -2.93
C VAL A 514 16.18 9.59 -2.27
N HIS A 515 16.71 10.70 -2.76
CA HIS A 515 16.40 12.04 -2.31
C HIS A 515 15.71 12.81 -3.43
N LEU A 516 14.48 13.24 -3.21
CA LEU A 516 13.69 14.03 -4.14
C LEU A 516 13.70 15.50 -3.68
N LEU A 517 14.17 16.37 -4.56
CA LEU A 517 14.13 17.81 -4.38
C LEU A 517 12.94 18.39 -5.13
N PHE A 518 12.20 19.30 -4.50
CA PHE A 518 11.06 19.98 -5.11
C PHE A 518 11.29 21.48 -5.20
N ASP A 519 10.74 22.10 -6.25
CA ASP A 519 10.67 23.55 -6.34
C ASP A 519 9.51 24.08 -5.45
N GLY A 520 9.66 25.30 -4.93
CA GLY A 520 8.60 25.99 -4.19
C GLY A 520 8.44 25.52 -2.73
N GLU A 521 7.19 25.39 -2.28
CA GLU A 521 6.84 25.14 -0.87
C GLU A 521 6.75 23.65 -0.49
N ILE A 522 6.95 22.73 -1.44
CA ILE A 522 6.93 21.28 -1.17
C ILE A 522 8.25 20.90 -0.49
N PRO A 523 8.22 20.30 0.72
CA PRO A 523 9.44 19.89 1.38
C PRO A 523 10.07 18.68 0.67
N ASP A 524 11.41 18.67 0.65
CA ASP A 524 12.19 17.57 0.09
C ASP A 524 11.89 16.25 0.80
N VAL A 525 12.03 15.15 0.04
CA VAL A 525 11.69 13.82 0.53
C VAL A 525 12.89 12.91 0.39
N THR A 526 13.37 12.39 1.52
CA THR A 526 14.38 11.32 1.52
C THR A 526 13.73 9.99 1.86
N VAL A 527 14.12 8.98 1.10
CA VAL A 527 13.77 7.59 1.30
C VAL A 527 15.04 6.78 1.42
N ALA A 528 15.14 5.97 2.46
CA ALA A 528 16.31 5.15 2.74
C ALA A 528 15.93 3.69 2.98
N GLY A 529 16.85 2.78 2.69
CA GLY A 529 16.63 1.35 2.81
C GLY A 529 16.06 0.72 1.53
N GLU A 530 15.65 -0.53 1.63
CA GLU A 530 15.23 -1.31 0.48
C GLU A 530 14.05 -2.23 0.78
N GLY A 531 13.18 -2.42 -0.22
CA GLY A 531 12.04 -3.33 -0.13
C GLY A 531 11.13 -2.98 1.04
N SER A 532 10.72 -4.00 1.81
CA SER A 532 9.92 -3.79 3.02
C SER A 532 10.66 -3.08 4.15
N GLY A 533 11.99 -3.03 4.09
CA GLY A 533 12.83 -2.31 5.04
C GLY A 533 13.07 -0.85 4.64
N MET A 534 12.36 -0.33 3.64
CA MET A 534 12.44 1.08 3.23
C MET A 534 11.67 1.98 4.20
N TRP A 535 12.24 3.15 4.54
CA TRP A 535 11.57 4.17 5.36
C TRP A 535 11.71 5.56 4.74
N TYR A 536 10.71 6.41 5.02
CA TYR A 536 10.77 7.84 4.72
C TYR A 536 11.44 8.53 5.89
N VAL A 537 12.49 9.29 5.60
CA VAL A 537 13.17 10.11 6.59
C VAL A 537 12.21 11.22 7.02
N SER A 538 12.16 11.48 8.32
CA SER A 538 11.41 12.59 8.88
C SER A 538 12.32 13.39 9.80
N ASP A 539 12.30 14.71 9.64
CA ASP A 539 13.09 15.64 10.44
C ASP A 539 12.68 15.60 11.93
N SER A 540 11.50 15.05 12.25
CA SER A 540 11.05 14.81 13.61
C SER A 540 11.41 13.38 14.09
N GLY A 541 12.61 13.20 14.66
CA GLY A 541 12.90 12.07 15.56
C GLY A 541 13.79 10.94 15.04
N SER A 542 14.52 11.12 13.94
CA SER A 542 15.60 10.19 13.54
C SER A 542 16.98 10.83 13.76
N HIS A 543 18.04 10.03 13.92
CA HIS A 543 19.41 10.53 14.12
C HIS A 543 19.95 11.29 12.89
N TRP A 544 19.27 11.19 11.74
CA TRP A 544 19.65 11.80 10.47
C TRP A 544 18.41 12.40 9.82
N GLY A 545 18.35 13.73 9.68
CA GLY A 545 17.29 14.42 8.95
C GLY A 545 17.48 14.38 7.43
N THR A 546 16.52 14.99 6.73
CA THR A 546 16.51 15.09 5.27
C THR A 546 17.73 15.86 4.73
N SER A 547 18.17 16.90 5.46
CA SER A 547 19.37 17.68 5.14
C SER A 547 20.66 16.85 5.19
N GLU A 548 20.81 16.00 6.18
CA GLU A 548 22.05 15.27 6.42
C GLU A 548 22.25 14.18 5.36
N PHE A 549 21.15 13.57 4.88
CA PHE A 549 21.20 12.68 3.71
C PHE A 549 21.53 13.43 2.42
N ARG A 550 20.98 14.63 2.23
CA ARG A 550 21.33 15.47 1.07
C ARG A 550 22.83 15.79 1.06
N ASP A 551 23.36 16.24 2.18
CA ASP A 551 24.78 16.56 2.34
C ASP A 551 25.66 15.33 2.11
N ALA A 552 25.22 14.16 2.58
CA ALA A 552 25.93 12.90 2.34
C ALA A 552 25.95 12.56 0.85
N LEU A 553 24.81 12.64 0.16
CA LEU A 553 24.72 12.37 -1.28
C LEU A 553 25.53 13.38 -2.10
N SER A 554 25.58 14.65 -1.69
CA SER A 554 26.44 15.65 -2.35
C SER A 554 27.90 15.29 -2.22
N ARG A 555 28.37 14.99 -1.01
CA ARG A 555 29.77 14.59 -0.80
C ARG A 555 30.12 13.33 -1.60
N MET A 556 29.18 12.41 -1.75
CA MET A 556 29.37 11.22 -2.58
C MET A 556 29.43 11.60 -4.05
N ALA A 557 28.51 12.42 -4.56
CA ALA A 557 28.53 12.87 -5.96
C ALA A 557 29.82 13.63 -6.29
N ASP A 558 30.28 14.53 -5.42
CA ASP A 558 31.51 15.30 -5.59
C ASP A 558 32.76 14.40 -5.64
N ARG A 559 32.69 13.23 -5.01
CA ARG A 559 33.83 12.29 -4.87
C ARG A 559 33.72 11.08 -5.78
N SER A 560 32.56 10.86 -6.38
CA SER A 560 32.38 9.93 -7.48
C SER A 560 33.13 10.41 -8.71
N GLU A 561 33.51 9.45 -9.54
CA GLU A 561 34.13 9.70 -10.83
C GLU A 561 33.26 10.67 -11.67
N SER A 562 33.91 11.43 -12.54
CA SER A 562 33.18 12.28 -13.49
C SER A 562 32.25 11.44 -14.36
N SER A 563 31.27 12.06 -15.01
CA SER A 563 30.35 11.34 -15.89
C SER A 563 31.08 10.64 -17.05
N GLU A 564 32.17 11.24 -17.55
CA GLU A 564 33.02 10.66 -18.60
C GLU A 564 33.77 9.41 -18.13
N VAL A 565 34.45 9.50 -17.00
CA VAL A 565 35.19 8.36 -16.42
C VAL A 565 34.23 7.26 -15.99
N SER A 566 33.09 7.62 -15.39
CA SER A 566 32.01 6.70 -15.04
C SER A 566 31.52 5.93 -16.26
N LEU A 567 31.35 6.61 -17.40
CA LEU A 567 30.92 5.98 -18.65
C LEU A 567 31.96 5.02 -19.20
N GLU A 568 33.24 5.34 -19.07
CA GLU A 568 34.34 4.43 -19.44
C GLU A 568 34.38 3.19 -18.54
N MET A 569 34.19 3.34 -17.24
CA MET A 569 34.06 2.21 -16.31
C MET A 569 32.88 1.30 -16.67
N ILE A 570 31.73 1.88 -17.03
CA ILE A 570 30.55 1.11 -17.46
C ILE A 570 30.83 0.37 -18.78
N ARG A 571 31.51 1.00 -19.76
CA ARG A 571 31.92 0.34 -21.01
C ARG A 571 32.88 -0.81 -20.75
N SER A 572 33.88 -0.61 -19.87
CA SER A 572 34.81 -1.66 -19.47
C SER A 572 34.08 -2.84 -18.79
N ALA A 573 33.08 -2.56 -17.95
CA ALA A 573 32.25 -3.61 -17.36
C ALA A 573 31.44 -4.38 -18.41
N ARG A 574 30.81 -3.69 -19.38
CA ARG A 574 30.12 -4.32 -20.51
C ARG A 574 31.05 -5.25 -21.28
N ASP A 575 32.26 -4.79 -21.61
CA ASP A 575 33.21 -5.54 -22.43
C ASP A 575 33.71 -6.79 -21.69
N ARG A 576 33.91 -6.72 -20.37
CA ARG A 576 34.19 -7.91 -19.54
C ARG A 576 33.08 -8.95 -19.62
N PHE A 577 31.82 -8.55 -19.40
CA PHE A 577 30.70 -9.49 -19.48
C PHE A 577 30.48 -10.02 -20.91
N SER A 578 30.78 -9.22 -21.93
CA SER A 578 30.71 -9.67 -23.32
C SER A 578 31.76 -10.74 -23.61
N ALA A 579 32.99 -10.58 -23.12
CA ALA A 579 34.06 -11.57 -23.27
C ALA A 579 33.77 -12.89 -22.55
N GLU A 580 32.99 -12.85 -21.45
CA GLU A 580 32.51 -14.07 -20.75
C GLU A 580 31.48 -14.86 -21.57
N LEU A 581 30.83 -14.26 -22.58
CA LEU A 581 29.90 -14.97 -23.47
C LEU A 581 30.62 -15.74 -24.58
N GLU A 582 31.84 -15.32 -24.93
CA GLU A 582 32.65 -15.94 -25.98
C GLU A 582 33.42 -17.16 -25.49
N GLN A 583 33.51 -17.34 -24.16
CA GLN A 583 34.15 -18.46 -23.47
C GLN A 583 33.12 -19.55 -23.13
#